data_AF-A0A3A0CYP9-F1
#
_entry.id   AF-A0A3A0CYP9-F1
#
_cell.length_a   1.000
_cell.length_b   1.000
_cell.length_c   1.000
_cell.angle_alpha   90.00
_cell.angle_beta   90.00
_cell.angle_gamma   90.00
#
_symmetry.space_group_name_H-M   'P 1'
#
loop_
_entity.id
_entity.type
_entity.pdbx_description
1 polymer ?
#
loop_
_entity_poly.entity_id
_entity_poly.type
_entity_poly.pdbx_seq_one_letter_code
_entity_poly.pdbx_strand_id
1 'polypeptide(L)'
;FEICLHVMLGLPGESHDDMMATGREVARLRADAVKIHNLYCVKNTRLADQVAAGEVKLMDRDDYVRTIVDFIEQLPPTMVIERISGDAPPDYFIGPSWCLDKPAVKRAIEAEFARRNSWQGARWCG
;
A
#
# COMPACT_ATOMS: atom_id res chain seq x y z
N PHE A 1 -19.50 -7.46 -15.48
CA PHE A 1 -19.02 -7.79 -14.13
C PHE A 1 -18.05 -6.70 -13.73
N GLU A 2 -18.10 -6.26 -12.48
CA GLU A 2 -17.07 -5.35 -11.93
C GLU A 2 -15.79 -6.14 -11.64
N ILE A 3 -14.64 -5.52 -11.92
CA ILE A 3 -13.31 -6.09 -11.75
C ILE A 3 -12.57 -5.31 -10.67
N CYS A 4 -12.15 -5.99 -9.61
CA CYS A 4 -11.32 -5.42 -8.56
C CYS A 4 -9.92 -6.04 -8.59
N LEU A 5 -8.90 -5.20 -8.66
CA LEU A 5 -7.50 -5.61 -8.49
C LEU A 5 -7.12 -5.64 -7.00
N HIS A 6 -6.28 -6.59 -6.60
CA HIS A 6 -5.71 -6.63 -5.26
C HIS A 6 -4.20 -6.43 -5.36
N VAL A 7 -3.71 -5.35 -4.77
CA VAL A 7 -2.31 -4.94 -4.79
C VAL A 7 -1.77 -4.98 -3.37
N MET A 8 -0.55 -5.50 -3.21
CA MET A 8 0.20 -5.44 -1.98
C MET A 8 1.47 -4.62 -2.22
N LEU A 9 1.75 -3.66 -1.34
CA LEU A 9 2.91 -2.78 -1.40
C LEU A 9 3.93 -3.16 -0.32
N GLY A 10 5.21 -3.11 -0.68
CA GLY A 10 6.33 -3.37 0.23
C GLY A 10 6.71 -4.83 0.27
N LEU A 11 6.54 -5.56 -0.84
CA LEU A 11 6.96 -6.97 -0.93
C LEU A 11 8.49 -7.10 -0.78
N PRO A 12 9.00 -8.26 -0.31
CA PRO A 12 10.44 -8.47 -0.21
C PRO A 12 11.17 -8.23 -1.55
N GLY A 13 12.14 -7.32 -1.54
CA GLY A 13 12.91 -6.93 -2.72
C GLY A 13 12.26 -5.87 -3.60
N GLU A 14 11.06 -5.38 -3.27
CA GLU A 14 10.36 -4.35 -4.03
C GLU A 14 10.91 -2.95 -3.69
N SER A 15 11.30 -2.20 -4.71
CA SER A 15 11.67 -0.79 -4.57
C SER A 15 10.46 0.14 -4.71
N HIS A 16 10.62 1.43 -4.37
CA HIS A 16 9.59 2.43 -4.62
C HIS A 16 9.22 2.53 -6.09
N ASP A 17 10.22 2.49 -7.00
CA ASP A 17 9.99 2.56 -8.44
C ASP A 17 9.21 1.36 -8.97
N ASP A 18 9.43 0.16 -8.40
CA ASP A 18 8.67 -1.06 -8.73
C ASP A 18 7.20 -0.91 -8.32
N MET A 19 6.94 -0.38 -7.12
CA MET A 19 5.57 -0.08 -6.66
C MET A 19 4.89 0.96 -7.55
N MET A 20 5.63 1.98 -8.02
CA MET A 20 5.10 2.95 -8.98
C MET A 20 4.85 2.33 -10.36
N ALA A 21 5.69 1.38 -10.81
CA ALA A 21 5.45 0.63 -12.03
C ALA A 21 4.15 -0.18 -11.94
N THR A 22 3.91 -0.83 -10.79
CA THR A 22 2.63 -1.50 -10.50
C THR A 22 1.46 -0.52 -10.55
N GLY A 23 1.60 0.68 -9.97
CA GLY A 23 0.57 1.72 -10.01
C GLY A 23 0.21 2.15 -11.44
N ARG A 24 1.22 2.34 -12.29
CA ARG A 24 1.02 2.64 -13.72
C ARG A 24 0.31 1.51 -14.46
N GLU A 25 0.68 0.26 -14.20
CA GLU A 25 0.00 -0.88 -14.83
C GLU A 25 -1.46 -1.01 -14.35
N VAL A 26 -1.72 -0.83 -13.06
CA VAL A 26 -3.08 -0.80 -12.49
C VAL A 26 -3.91 0.30 -13.17
N ALA A 27 -3.36 1.51 -13.31
CA ALA A 27 -4.02 2.61 -13.99
C ALA A 27 -4.29 2.30 -15.47
N ARG A 28 -3.33 1.67 -16.16
CA ARG A 28 -3.45 1.27 -17.58
C ARG A 28 -4.53 0.22 -17.81
N LEU A 29 -4.71 -0.72 -16.87
CA LEU A 29 -5.72 -1.77 -16.96
C LEU A 29 -7.15 -1.25 -16.80
N ARG A 30 -7.33 -0.06 -16.19
CA ARG A 30 -8.64 0.60 -16.00
C ARG A 30 -9.70 -0.32 -15.37
N ALA A 31 -9.31 -1.10 -14.37
CA ALA A 31 -10.24 -1.87 -13.55
C ALA A 31 -11.21 -0.94 -12.79
N ASP A 32 -12.38 -1.47 -12.41
CA ASP A 32 -13.40 -0.69 -11.70
C ASP A 32 -12.93 -0.30 -10.30
N ALA A 33 -12.16 -1.18 -9.64
CA ALA A 33 -11.69 -0.97 -8.28
C ALA A 33 -10.28 -1.52 -8.00
N VAL A 34 -9.66 -1.02 -6.93
CA VAL A 34 -8.42 -1.54 -6.37
C VAL A 34 -8.50 -1.65 -4.84
N LYS A 35 -8.03 -2.79 -4.31
CA LYS A 35 -7.76 -3.04 -2.89
C LYS A 35 -6.27 -2.95 -2.66
N ILE A 36 -5.82 -1.99 -1.88
CA ILE A 36 -4.39 -1.83 -1.58
C ILE A 36 -4.10 -2.31 -0.16
N HIS A 37 -3.06 -3.13 -0.03
CA HIS A 37 -2.63 -3.78 1.20
C HIS A 37 -1.16 -3.44 1.47
N ASN A 38 -0.83 -3.03 2.68
CA ASN A 38 0.54 -2.88 3.15
C ASN A 38 1.08 -4.22 3.65
N LEU A 39 2.28 -4.63 3.21
CA LEU A 39 2.88 -5.85 3.72
C LEU A 39 3.03 -5.79 5.25
N TYR A 40 2.48 -6.81 5.91
CA TYR A 40 2.79 -7.11 7.30
C TYR A 40 3.16 -8.58 7.45
N CYS A 41 3.92 -8.87 8.50
CA CYS A 41 4.37 -10.20 8.84
C CYS A 41 3.45 -10.82 9.89
N VAL A 42 3.09 -12.09 9.67
CA VAL A 42 2.35 -12.93 10.61
C VAL A 42 3.10 -14.22 10.89
N LYS A 43 2.86 -14.80 12.07
CA LYS A 43 3.43 -16.07 12.52
C LYS A 43 3.16 -17.19 11.52
N ASN A 44 4.03 -18.22 11.53
CA ASN A 44 3.90 -19.43 10.72
C ASN A 44 3.92 -19.16 9.21
N THR A 45 4.70 -18.17 8.77
CA THR A 45 4.92 -17.88 7.36
C THR A 45 6.41 -17.83 7.06
N ARG A 46 6.78 -18.11 5.81
CA ARG A 46 8.17 -17.93 5.36
C ARG A 46 8.68 -16.50 5.60
N LEU A 47 7.80 -15.51 5.48
CA LEU A 47 8.14 -14.12 5.77
C LEU A 47 8.54 -13.93 7.24
N ALA A 48 7.92 -14.64 8.18
CA ALA A 48 8.31 -14.59 9.59
C ALA A 48 9.73 -15.08 9.81
N ASP A 49 10.10 -16.19 9.18
CA ASP A 49 11.45 -16.75 9.26
C ASP A 49 12.48 -15.77 8.68
N GLN A 50 12.16 -15.17 7.53
CA GLN A 50 13.02 -14.20 6.84
C GLN A 50 13.20 -12.91 7.64
N VAL A 51 12.14 -12.40 8.27
CA VAL A 51 12.21 -11.22 9.14
C VAL A 51 13.03 -11.53 10.39
N ALA A 52 12.83 -12.71 11.00
CA ALA A 52 13.60 -13.14 12.17
C ALA A 52 15.09 -13.34 11.87
N ALA A 53 15.42 -13.80 10.66
CA ALA A 53 16.80 -13.95 10.17
C ALA A 53 17.43 -12.62 9.72
N GLY A 54 16.68 -11.52 9.66
CA GLY A 54 17.14 -10.23 9.17
C GLY A 54 17.29 -10.15 7.64
N GLU A 55 16.79 -11.14 6.90
CA GLU A 55 16.81 -11.18 5.43
C GLU A 55 15.79 -10.21 4.82
N VAL A 56 14.67 -9.99 5.51
CA VAL A 56 13.62 -9.07 5.08
C VAL A 56 13.39 -7.99 6.13
N LYS A 57 13.51 -6.74 5.70
CA LYS A 57 13.12 -5.58 6.49
C LYS A 57 11.72 -5.13 6.07
N LEU A 58 10.80 -5.08 7.04
CA LEU A 58 9.46 -4.56 6.80
C LEU A 58 9.48 -3.03 6.66
N MET A 59 8.58 -2.51 5.82
CA MET A 59 8.52 -1.09 5.48
C MET A 59 8.18 -0.21 6.69
N ASP A 60 8.82 0.96 6.78
CA ASP A 60 8.47 1.96 7.78
C ASP A 60 7.14 2.64 7.42
N ARG A 61 6.43 3.17 8.43
CA ARG A 61 5.15 3.85 8.25
C ARG A 61 5.27 5.04 7.31
N ASP A 62 6.29 5.87 7.50
CA ASP A 62 6.41 7.13 6.76
C ASP A 62 6.80 6.85 5.30
N ASP A 63 7.63 5.82 5.07
CA ASP A 63 7.90 5.30 3.73
C ASP A 63 6.63 4.76 3.07
N TYR A 64 5.81 4.00 3.80
CA TYR A 64 4.53 3.51 3.29
C TYR A 64 3.59 4.67 2.92
N VAL A 65 3.43 5.66 3.80
CA VAL A 65 2.58 6.84 3.57
C VAL A 65 3.02 7.62 2.33
N ARG A 66 4.33 7.85 2.16
CA ARG A 66 4.85 8.49 0.93
C ARG A 66 4.47 7.67 -0.30
N THR A 67 4.71 6.36 -0.25
CA THR A 67 4.53 5.43 -1.37
C THR A 67 3.07 5.29 -1.79
N ILE A 68 2.16 5.08 -0.84
CA ILE A 68 0.74 4.92 -1.13
C ILE A 68 0.13 6.20 -1.73
N VAL A 69 0.58 7.37 -1.27
CA VAL A 69 0.16 8.64 -1.85
C VAL A 69 0.66 8.77 -3.29
N ASP A 70 1.94 8.51 -3.55
CA ASP A 70 2.48 8.52 -4.92
C ASP A 70 1.76 7.52 -5.85
N PHE A 71 1.39 6.35 -5.31
CA PHE A 71 0.64 5.32 -6.02
C PHE A 71 -0.76 5.81 -6.40
N ILE A 72 -1.50 6.36 -5.43
CA ILE A 72 -2.88 6.83 -5.62
C ILE A 72 -2.96 8.04 -6.56
N GLU A 73 -1.96 8.93 -6.53
CA GLU A 73 -1.86 10.08 -7.45
C GLU A 73 -1.83 9.65 -8.93
N GLN A 74 -1.34 8.43 -9.23
CA GLN A 74 -1.25 7.89 -10.59
C GLN A 74 -2.51 7.16 -11.03
N LEU A 75 -3.40 6.80 -10.10
CA LEU A 75 -4.62 6.06 -10.42
C LEU A 75 -5.65 6.96 -11.10
N PRO A 76 -6.46 6.45 -12.04
CA PRO A 76 -7.54 7.22 -12.65
C PRO A 76 -8.52 7.70 -11.58
N PRO A 77 -9.08 8.93 -11.68
CA PRO A 77 -10.06 9.44 -10.71
C PRO A 77 -11.38 8.65 -10.72
N THR A 78 -11.61 7.82 -11.74
CA THR A 78 -12.80 6.97 -11.88
C THR A 78 -12.66 5.61 -11.20
N MET A 79 -11.46 5.20 -10.77
CA MET A 79 -11.23 3.91 -10.14
C MET A 79 -11.59 3.97 -8.65
N VAL A 80 -12.40 3.03 -8.15
CA VAL A 80 -12.74 2.96 -6.73
C VAL A 80 -11.57 2.40 -5.92
N ILE A 81 -11.13 3.12 -4.90
CA ILE A 81 -10.16 2.61 -3.93
C ILE A 81 -10.95 2.01 -2.76
N GLU A 82 -11.08 0.68 -2.72
CA GLU A 82 -11.86 -0.01 -1.68
C GLU A 82 -11.16 0.04 -0.31
N ARG A 83 -9.82 -0.01 -0.29
CA ARG A 83 -9.01 0.14 0.93
C ARG A 83 -7.57 0.51 0.62
N ILE A 84 -6.91 1.07 1.63
CA ILE A 84 -5.51 1.55 1.59
C ILE A 84 -4.61 0.88 2.66
N SER A 85 -5.12 -0.12 3.37
CA SER A 85 -4.36 -0.89 4.36
C SER A 85 -5.01 -2.25 4.59
N GLY A 86 -4.23 -3.24 5.04
CA GLY A 86 -4.70 -4.58 5.38
C GLY A 86 -5.22 -4.72 6.81
N ASP A 87 -5.97 -5.80 7.07
CA ASP A 87 -6.38 -6.25 8.40
C ASP A 87 -5.38 -7.25 8.95
N ALA A 88 -4.47 -6.78 9.81
CA ALA A 88 -3.54 -7.63 10.53
C ALA A 88 -4.25 -8.35 11.69
N PRO A 89 -4.36 -9.69 11.68
CA PRO A 89 -4.96 -10.43 12.78
C PRO A 89 -4.04 -10.37 14.03
N PRO A 90 -4.47 -9.73 15.14
CA PRO A 90 -3.57 -9.42 16.26
C PRO A 90 -2.89 -10.63 16.88
N ASP A 91 -3.59 -11.76 16.99
CA ASP A 91 -3.09 -12.98 17.64
C ASP A 91 -1.85 -13.59 16.96
N TYR A 92 -1.72 -13.35 15.66
CA TYR A 92 -0.66 -13.87 14.81
C TYR A 92 0.26 -12.79 14.27
N PHE A 93 0.09 -11.54 14.67
CA PHE A 93 0.85 -10.41 14.14
C PHE A 93 2.29 -10.38 14.67
N ILE A 94 3.25 -10.09 13.78
CA ILE A 94 4.67 -9.90 14.13
C ILE A 94 5.07 -8.43 13.94
N GLY A 95 4.69 -7.81 12.84
CA GLY A 95 5.08 -6.43 12.55
C GLY A 95 4.73 -6.00 11.13
N PRO A 96 4.96 -4.73 10.77
CA PRO A 96 5.43 -3.65 11.65
C PRO A 96 4.27 -3.03 12.46
N SER A 97 4.48 -2.72 13.75
CA SER A 97 3.43 -2.37 14.72
C SER A 97 2.44 -1.28 14.28
N TRP A 98 2.88 -0.34 13.45
CA TRP A 98 2.02 0.72 12.90
C TRP A 98 0.85 0.18 12.07
N CYS A 99 0.93 -1.04 11.52
CA CYS A 99 -0.15 -1.68 10.78
C CYS A 99 -1.42 -1.93 11.62
N LEU A 100 -1.28 -1.98 12.94
CA LEU A 100 -2.41 -2.18 13.86
C LEU A 100 -3.21 -0.89 14.08
N ASP A 101 -2.62 0.30 13.87
CA ASP A 101 -3.28 1.59 14.04
C ASP A 101 -3.75 2.17 12.70
N LYS A 102 -4.77 1.54 12.11
CA LYS A 102 -5.37 2.00 10.85
C LYS A 102 -5.84 3.46 10.90
N PRO A 103 -6.49 3.95 11.98
CA PRO A 103 -6.89 5.35 12.07
C PRO A 103 -5.69 6.30 11.95
N ALA A 104 -4.55 6.00 12.58
CA ALA A 104 -3.35 6.81 12.45
C ALA A 104 -2.77 6.77 11.04
N VAL A 105 -2.72 5.60 10.39
CA VAL A 105 -2.26 5.47 9.00
C VAL A 105 -3.13 6.28 8.06
N LYS A 106 -4.46 6.19 8.18
CA LYS A 106 -5.40 6.98 7.36
C LYS A 106 -5.19 8.48 7.54
N ARG A 107 -5.08 8.96 8.78
CA ARG A 107 -4.80 10.38 9.07
C ARG A 107 -3.46 10.84 8.48
N ALA A 108 -2.44 10.00 8.53
CA ALA A 108 -1.13 10.31 7.96
C ALA A 108 -1.21 10.44 6.43
N ILE A 109 -1.95 9.56 5.75
CA ILE A 109 -2.19 9.63 4.30
C ILE A 109 -2.97 10.89 3.93
N GLU A 110 -4.04 11.22 4.67
CA GLU A 110 -4.81 12.45 4.46
C GLU A 110 -3.96 13.71 4.67
N ALA A 111 -3.15 13.73 5.73
CA ALA A 111 -2.22 14.82 6.00
C ALA A 111 -1.17 14.97 4.87
N GLU A 112 -0.69 13.86 4.31
CA GLU A 112 0.29 13.88 3.23
C GLU A 112 -0.33 14.38 1.92
N PHE A 113 -1.56 14.00 1.58
CA PHE A 113 -2.30 14.60 0.46
C PHE A 113 -2.49 16.11 0.65
N ALA A 114 -2.93 16.54 1.84
CA ALA A 114 -3.11 17.96 2.16
C ALA A 114 -1.80 18.74 2.06
N ARG A 115 -0.70 18.20 2.59
CA ARG A 115 0.64 18.80 2.53
C ARG A 115 1.10 19.02 1.09
N ARG A 116 0.77 18.10 0.19
CA ARG A 116 1.12 18.18 -1.25
C ARG A 116 0.13 18.98 -2.07
N ASN A 117 -1.02 19.35 -1.51
CA ASN A 117 -2.17 19.85 -2.26
C ASN A 117 -2.52 18.92 -3.44
N SER A 118 -2.68 17.63 -3.14
CA SER A 118 -2.81 16.56 -4.14
C SER A 118 -4.01 15.66 -3.84
N TRP A 119 -4.37 14.81 -4.81
CA TRP A 119 -5.53 13.92 -4.76
C TRP A 119 -5.34 12.72 -5.71
N GLN A 120 -6.28 11.77 -5.68
CA GLN A 120 -6.30 10.65 -6.64
C GLN A 120 -6.37 11.17 -8.08
N GLY A 121 -5.44 10.71 -8.91
CA GLY A 121 -5.36 11.12 -10.32
C GLY A 121 -4.70 12.48 -10.56
N ALA A 122 -4.14 13.13 -9.54
CA ALA A 122 -3.38 14.37 -9.71
C ALA A 122 -2.16 14.22 -10.66
N ARG A 123 -1.65 13.00 -10.84
CA ARG A 123 -0.55 12.63 -11.76
C ARG A 123 -0.98 11.66 -12.86
N TRP A 124 -2.28 11.47 -13.06
CA TRP A 124 -2.79 10.59 -14.11
C TRP A 124 -2.89 11.34 -15.45
N CYS A 125 -2.21 10.85 -16.49
CA CYS A 125 -2.11 11.52 -17.80
C CYS A 125 -2.95 10.89 -18.93
N GLY A 126 -3.79 9.89 -18.63
CA GLY A 126 -4.69 9.26 -19.61
C GLY A 126 -4.11 8.06 -20.33
#